data_AF-A0A7Y2WVS0-F1
#
_entry.id   AF-A0A7Y2WVS0-F1
#
_cell.length_a   1.000
_cell.length_b   1.000
_cell.length_c   1.000
_cell.angle_alpha   90.00
_cell.angle_beta   90.00
_cell.angle_gamma   90.00
#
_symmetry.space_group_name_H-M   'P 1'
#
loop_
_entity.id
_entity.type
_entity.pdbx_description
1 polymer ?
#
loop_
_entity_poly.entity_id
_entity_poly.type
_entity_poly.pdbx_seq_one_letter_code
_entity_poly.pdbx_strand_id
1 'polypeptide(L)'
;MYAMPRSIVLSLLLVLLSAFLSPGDARAQAGGWRQRDTATFTILYTLDEQAEADRYADFIDTIYDEVSTAFSYRAPPPLTLRLYPTSNDYYQANPAARNVPGIVAHADFRRRELVVIVERTRQQTDEEVRNNVRHELTHIVAADLSENRLNTGFQEGVAQYLERPAPELESKIAALRQAADQGRLLPWSAFDDRDAIYAAPEVSYPESLSAVAFLVDRDGFAKLREFLTVSARSSGYRSALERAYGMSVTDLEAEWLQWLPGYLSGGYKISALDSYDLSYARGLLEQGNYPAAASELDQAIGWIARHADTQPLEVAAEAERLKAQAEEGMRATQIAEDARKALESGDYERARQLIGQARLSFGRIGDTRQDVALDVYEQRVLRGVAASERLIQANELARSLRYPQARATADLAAQEFAALGDQLRLTNALALRQSLDSRQRLAGALLMVAGLAGALLSLIGRFFQRPAEVW
;
A
#
# COMPACT_ATOMS: atom_id res chain seq x y z
N MET A 1 -25.70 -68.52 38.61
CA MET A 1 -25.38 -69.78 37.88
C MET A 1 -26.03 -69.66 36.51
N TYR A 2 -25.35 -69.59 35.37
CA TYR A 2 -24.00 -69.94 34.98
C TYR A 2 -23.42 -68.82 34.09
N ALA A 3 -22.17 -68.47 34.34
CA ALA A 3 -21.37 -67.57 33.55
C ALA A 3 -21.01 -68.22 32.19
N MET A 4 -21.24 -67.49 31.10
CA MET A 4 -20.62 -67.77 29.81
C MET A 4 -19.18 -67.21 29.80
N PRO A 5 -18.23 -67.84 29.10
CA PRO A 5 -16.80 -67.63 29.32
C PRO A 5 -16.32 -66.31 28.70
N ARG A 6 -15.55 -65.56 29.49
CA ARG A 6 -14.88 -64.28 29.15
C ARG A 6 -13.74 -64.40 28.13
N SER A 7 -13.63 -65.52 27.41
CA SER A 7 -12.45 -65.90 26.61
C SER A 7 -12.68 -65.94 25.10
N ILE A 8 -13.82 -65.46 24.59
CA ILE A 8 -14.05 -65.31 23.13
C ILE A 8 -14.26 -63.84 22.71
N VAL A 9 -14.59 -62.94 23.63
CA VAL A 9 -14.68 -61.49 23.36
C VAL A 9 -13.31 -60.78 23.49
N LEU A 10 -12.31 -61.46 24.06
CA LEU A 10 -10.96 -60.92 24.21
C LEU A 10 -10.04 -61.16 22.99
N SER A 11 -10.51 -61.90 21.97
CA SER A 11 -9.69 -62.29 20.80
C SER A 11 -10.00 -61.47 19.53
N LEU A 12 -11.05 -60.65 19.54
CA LEU A 12 -11.36 -59.68 18.47
C LEU A 12 -10.98 -58.24 18.84
N LEU A 13 -10.61 -58.00 20.10
CA LEU A 13 -10.12 -56.71 20.61
C LEU A 13 -8.59 -56.62 20.71
N LEU A 14 -7.87 -57.67 20.29
CA LEU A 14 -6.39 -57.71 20.26
C LEU A 14 -5.79 -57.74 18.84
N VAL A 15 -6.61 -57.89 17.79
CA VAL A 15 -6.17 -57.80 16.38
C VAL A 15 -6.29 -56.37 15.82
N LEU A 16 -7.08 -55.50 16.46
CA LEU A 16 -7.21 -54.07 16.12
C LEU A 16 -6.37 -53.14 17.01
N LEU A 17 -5.67 -53.69 18.01
CA LEU A 17 -4.76 -52.94 18.90
C LEU A 17 -3.28 -53.34 18.74
N SER A 18 -2.97 -54.30 17.86
CA SER A 18 -1.60 -54.75 17.55
C SER A 18 -1.08 -54.26 16.19
N ALA A 19 -1.88 -53.48 15.44
CA ALA A 19 -1.42 -52.80 14.22
C ALA A 19 -0.57 -51.54 14.50
N PHE A 20 -0.36 -51.19 15.78
CA PHE A 20 0.46 -50.05 16.22
C PHE A 20 1.67 -50.45 17.09
N LEU A 21 1.98 -51.75 17.20
CA LEU A 21 3.16 -52.25 17.92
C LEU A 21 3.80 -53.42 17.16
N SER A 22 4.20 -53.15 15.92
CA SER A 22 5.38 -53.80 15.37
C SER A 22 6.46 -52.74 15.29
N PRO A 23 7.69 -52.96 15.81
CA PRO A 23 8.80 -52.25 15.22
C PRO A 23 8.72 -52.62 13.75
N GLY A 24 8.42 -51.64 12.91
CA GLY A 24 8.76 -51.75 11.52
C GLY A 24 10.28 -51.79 11.51
N ASP A 25 10.86 -52.98 11.79
CA ASP A 25 12.08 -53.37 11.14
C ASP A 25 11.92 -52.92 9.71
N ALA A 26 12.87 -52.11 9.28
CA ALA A 26 13.06 -51.74 7.90
C ALA A 26 12.88 -53.01 7.07
N ARG A 27 11.64 -53.24 6.61
CA ARG A 27 11.39 -54.14 5.51
C ARG A 27 12.05 -53.39 4.39
N ALA A 28 13.31 -53.74 4.16
CA ALA A 28 14.10 -53.36 3.01
C ALA A 28 13.15 -53.42 1.82
N GLN A 29 12.72 -52.25 1.37
CA GLN A 29 11.89 -52.10 0.20
C GLN A 29 12.76 -52.62 -0.93
N ALA A 30 12.45 -53.83 -1.41
CA ALA A 30 13.24 -54.47 -2.44
C ALA A 30 13.16 -53.62 -3.72
N GLY A 31 14.25 -52.93 -4.05
CA GLY A 31 14.54 -52.41 -5.39
C GLY A 31 14.70 -50.89 -5.51
N GLY A 32 15.90 -50.44 -5.90
CA GLY A 32 16.06 -49.27 -6.76
C GLY A 32 16.13 -47.87 -6.12
N TRP A 33 15.86 -47.70 -4.82
CA TRP A 33 15.98 -46.39 -4.18
C TRP A 33 17.44 -45.96 -4.01
N ARG A 34 17.71 -44.71 -4.39
CA ARG A 34 18.96 -43.98 -4.22
C ARG A 34 18.74 -42.82 -3.26
N GLN A 35 19.85 -42.31 -2.75
CA GLN A 35 19.89 -41.24 -1.77
C GLN A 35 20.76 -40.09 -2.27
N ARG A 36 20.28 -38.87 -2.08
CA ARG A 36 21.05 -37.63 -2.24
C ARG A 36 20.87 -36.80 -0.97
N ASP A 37 21.97 -36.49 -0.32
CA ASP A 37 21.95 -35.67 0.90
C ASP A 37 22.21 -34.20 0.58
N THR A 38 21.54 -33.32 1.32
CA THR A 38 21.77 -31.88 1.36
C THR A 38 22.23 -31.49 2.77
N ALA A 39 22.31 -30.20 3.10
CA ALA A 39 22.64 -29.80 4.46
C ALA A 39 21.55 -30.19 5.47
N THR A 40 20.28 -30.22 5.05
CA THR A 40 19.14 -30.45 5.96
C THR A 40 18.25 -31.64 5.58
N PHE A 41 18.32 -32.14 4.34
CA PHE A 41 17.49 -33.25 3.85
C PHE A 41 18.29 -34.46 3.40
N THR A 42 17.66 -35.62 3.56
CA THR A 42 17.96 -36.85 2.83
C THR A 42 16.87 -37.05 1.77
N ILE A 43 17.23 -36.93 0.49
CA ILE A 43 16.33 -37.10 -0.65
C ILE A 43 16.40 -38.55 -1.14
N LEU A 44 15.27 -39.25 -1.09
CA LEU A 44 15.11 -40.63 -1.54
C LEU A 44 14.37 -40.65 -2.88
N TYR A 45 14.98 -41.27 -3.90
CA TYR A 45 14.48 -41.27 -5.28
C TYR A 45 14.80 -42.59 -6.00
N THR A 46 14.17 -42.89 -7.13
CA THR A 46 14.55 -44.05 -7.98
C THR A 46 15.58 -43.62 -9.04
N LEU A 47 16.31 -44.57 -9.65
CA LEU A 47 17.34 -44.23 -10.65
C LEU A 47 16.83 -43.30 -11.78
N ASP A 48 15.60 -43.48 -12.25
CA ASP A 48 15.02 -42.68 -13.33
C ASP A 48 14.70 -41.24 -12.91
N GLU A 49 14.55 -40.98 -11.60
CA GLU A 49 14.24 -39.66 -11.04
C GLU A 49 15.49 -38.94 -10.51
N GLN A 50 16.70 -39.35 -10.93
CA GLN A 50 17.95 -38.71 -10.47
C GLN A 50 18.03 -37.22 -10.81
N ALA A 51 17.66 -36.83 -12.03
CA ALA A 51 17.67 -35.43 -12.43
C ALA A 51 16.68 -34.58 -11.59
N GLU A 52 15.54 -35.16 -11.22
CA GLU A 52 14.56 -34.50 -10.37
C GLU A 52 15.07 -34.38 -8.93
N ALA A 53 15.68 -35.42 -8.37
CA ALA A 53 16.32 -35.34 -7.05
C ALA A 53 17.42 -34.27 -7.00
N ASP A 54 18.20 -34.14 -8.07
CA ASP A 54 19.20 -33.07 -8.21
C ASP A 54 18.53 -31.69 -8.23
N ARG A 55 17.42 -31.53 -8.97
CA ARG A 55 16.63 -30.29 -9.01
C ARG A 55 16.07 -29.88 -7.65
N TYR A 56 15.51 -30.83 -6.87
CA TYR A 56 15.03 -30.54 -5.51
C TYR A 56 16.17 -30.13 -4.57
N ALA A 57 17.33 -30.78 -4.67
CA ALA A 57 18.48 -30.45 -3.84
C ALA A 57 18.99 -29.02 -4.06
N ASP A 58 18.78 -28.43 -5.25
CA ASP A 58 19.22 -27.07 -5.55
C ASP A 58 18.42 -25.98 -4.80
N PHE A 59 17.24 -26.30 -4.25
CA PHE A 59 16.39 -25.31 -3.59
C PHE A 59 15.85 -25.69 -2.22
N ILE A 60 15.85 -26.96 -1.84
CA ILE A 60 15.16 -27.44 -0.63
C ILE A 60 15.73 -26.86 0.67
N ASP A 61 17.05 -26.70 0.77
CA ASP A 61 17.70 -26.09 1.94
C ASP A 61 17.36 -24.59 2.05
N THR A 62 17.25 -23.88 0.92
CA THR A 62 16.80 -22.49 0.89
C THR A 62 15.37 -22.35 1.40
N ILE A 63 14.46 -23.23 0.95
CA ILE A 63 13.08 -23.26 1.45
C ILE A 63 13.05 -23.57 2.95
N TYR A 64 13.91 -24.48 3.41
CA TYR A 64 14.02 -24.77 4.83
C TYR A 64 14.45 -23.55 5.65
N ASP A 65 15.42 -22.77 5.17
CA ASP A 65 15.82 -21.54 5.82
C ASP A 65 14.73 -20.46 5.77
N GLU A 66 13.98 -20.34 4.67
CA GLU A 66 12.83 -19.43 4.54
C GLU A 66 11.74 -19.76 5.59
N VAL A 67 11.27 -21.01 5.60
CA VAL A 67 10.22 -21.47 6.54
C VAL A 67 10.73 -21.38 7.98
N SER A 68 11.99 -21.76 8.23
CA SER A 68 12.58 -21.68 9.56
C SER A 68 12.66 -20.24 10.08
N THR A 69 12.99 -19.30 9.20
CA THR A 69 13.08 -17.88 9.52
C THR A 69 11.69 -17.32 9.83
N ALA A 70 10.70 -17.59 8.95
CA ALA A 70 9.33 -17.12 9.15
C ALA A 70 8.78 -17.56 10.51
N PHE A 71 8.92 -18.84 10.86
CA PHE A 71 8.46 -19.38 12.13
C PHE A 71 9.40 -19.15 13.32
N SER A 72 10.59 -18.56 13.10
CA SER A 72 11.65 -18.49 14.12
C SER A 72 11.90 -19.84 14.81
N TYR A 73 11.81 -20.93 14.03
CA TYR A 73 11.85 -22.30 14.50
C TYR A 73 12.53 -23.19 13.46
N ARG A 74 13.53 -23.96 13.88
CA ARG A 74 14.25 -24.91 13.01
C ARG A 74 13.82 -26.33 13.33
N ALA A 75 13.12 -26.97 12.39
CA ALA A 75 12.79 -28.39 12.51
C ALA A 75 14.08 -29.23 12.51
N PRO A 76 14.30 -30.14 13.48
CA PRO A 76 15.56 -30.89 13.58
C PRO A 76 15.89 -31.71 12.33
N PRO A 77 17.09 -31.55 11.73
CA PRO A 77 17.56 -32.38 10.63
C PRO A 77 18.10 -33.75 11.10
N PRO A 78 18.23 -34.74 10.20
CA PRO A 78 17.82 -34.68 8.80
C PRO A 78 16.30 -34.84 8.65
N LEU A 79 15.71 -34.06 7.75
CA LEU A 79 14.37 -34.29 7.23
C LEU A 79 14.45 -35.24 6.03
N THR A 80 13.40 -36.01 5.74
CA THR A 80 13.38 -36.88 4.55
C THR A 80 12.51 -36.26 3.47
N LEU A 81 12.98 -36.23 2.22
CA LEU A 81 12.13 -35.99 1.05
C LEU A 81 12.07 -37.27 0.21
N ARG A 82 10.90 -37.84 -0.01
CA ARG A 82 10.72 -39.02 -0.85
C ARG A 82 10.00 -38.69 -2.15
N LEU A 83 10.66 -38.97 -3.27
CA LEU A 83 10.15 -38.77 -4.61
C LEU A 83 9.60 -40.08 -5.18
N TYR A 84 8.27 -40.22 -5.24
CA TYR A 84 7.62 -41.31 -5.95
C TYR A 84 7.48 -40.96 -7.43
N PRO A 85 7.97 -41.80 -8.36
CA PRO A 85 7.87 -41.51 -9.79
C PRO A 85 6.41 -41.35 -10.25
N THR A 86 5.53 -42.26 -9.82
CA THR A 86 4.13 -42.28 -10.23
C THR A 86 3.17 -42.33 -9.04
N SER A 87 1.91 -41.96 -9.30
CA SER A 87 0.83 -42.11 -8.31
C SER A 87 0.68 -43.56 -7.85
N ASN A 88 0.90 -44.53 -8.74
CA ASN A 88 0.78 -45.96 -8.42
C ASN A 88 1.86 -46.43 -7.45
N ASP A 89 3.10 -45.96 -7.60
CA ASP A 89 4.20 -46.27 -6.68
C ASP A 89 3.90 -45.74 -5.28
N TYR A 90 3.37 -44.51 -5.22
CA TYR A 90 2.91 -43.93 -3.97
C TYR A 90 1.77 -44.75 -3.33
N TYR A 91 0.75 -45.14 -4.10
CA TYR A 91 -0.37 -45.92 -3.59
C TYR A 91 -0.04 -47.36 -3.21
N GLN A 92 1.06 -47.92 -3.70
CA GLN A 92 1.58 -49.21 -3.23
C GLN A 92 2.21 -49.06 -1.84
N ALA A 93 2.93 -47.96 -1.60
CA ALA A 93 3.52 -47.65 -0.31
C ALA A 93 2.49 -47.13 0.72
N ASN A 94 1.46 -46.42 0.27
CA ASN A 94 0.37 -45.90 1.08
C ASN A 94 -1.01 -46.24 0.47
N PRO A 95 -1.52 -47.47 0.66
CA PRO A 95 -2.82 -47.89 0.11
C PRO A 95 -4.01 -47.03 0.57
N ALA A 96 -3.95 -46.44 1.77
CA ALA A 96 -5.02 -45.59 2.30
C ALA A 96 -5.20 -44.29 1.50
N ALA A 97 -4.16 -43.82 0.81
CA ALA A 97 -4.21 -42.60 0.00
C ALA A 97 -4.96 -42.76 -1.32
N ARG A 98 -5.35 -43.98 -1.72
CA ARG A 98 -6.11 -44.23 -2.97
C ARG A 98 -7.46 -43.54 -3.02
N ASN A 99 -8.06 -43.30 -1.85
CA ASN A 99 -9.38 -42.70 -1.72
C ASN A 99 -9.32 -41.17 -1.53
N VAL A 100 -8.12 -40.57 -1.53
CA VAL A 100 -7.93 -39.13 -1.43
C VAL A 100 -7.48 -38.62 -2.80
N PRO A 101 -8.39 -38.06 -3.60
CA PRO A 101 -8.03 -37.53 -4.91
C PRO A 101 -7.09 -36.32 -4.79
N GLY A 102 -6.28 -36.07 -5.81
CA GLY A 102 -5.57 -34.80 -5.94
C GLY A 102 -4.28 -34.60 -5.13
N ILE A 103 -3.86 -35.54 -4.28
CA ILE A 103 -2.57 -35.43 -3.53
C ILE A 103 -1.41 -35.23 -4.53
N VAL A 104 -0.70 -34.12 -4.46
CA VAL A 104 0.54 -33.88 -5.22
C VAL A 104 1.75 -34.15 -4.32
N ALA A 105 1.68 -33.64 -3.09
CA ALA A 105 2.62 -33.88 -2.02
C ALA A 105 1.85 -34.14 -0.71
N HIS A 106 2.53 -34.70 0.30
CA HIS A 106 2.03 -34.73 1.69
C HIS A 106 3.20 -34.86 2.67
N ALA A 107 2.98 -34.43 3.92
CA ALA A 107 3.92 -34.59 5.01
C ALA A 107 3.47 -35.66 6.01
N ASP A 108 4.42 -36.47 6.48
CA ASP A 108 4.32 -37.27 7.70
C ASP A 108 5.16 -36.59 8.78
N PHE A 109 4.53 -35.77 9.61
CA PHE A 109 5.20 -35.05 10.69
C PHE A 109 5.84 -35.98 11.73
N ARG A 110 5.31 -37.20 11.94
CA ARG A 110 5.88 -38.15 12.91
C ARG A 110 7.18 -38.73 12.41
N ARG A 111 7.27 -38.96 11.10
CA ARG A 111 8.49 -39.42 10.41
C ARG A 111 9.39 -38.29 9.97
N ARG A 112 8.93 -37.04 10.06
CA ARG A 112 9.58 -35.85 9.50
C ARG A 112 9.91 -36.04 8.01
N GLU A 113 8.94 -36.59 7.29
CA GLU A 113 9.07 -36.98 5.90
C GLU A 113 8.12 -36.16 5.03
N LEU A 114 8.67 -35.55 3.98
CA LEU A 114 7.93 -34.95 2.89
C LEU A 114 7.86 -35.98 1.77
N VAL A 115 6.71 -36.08 1.13
CA VAL A 115 6.51 -36.98 0.00
C VAL A 115 6.02 -36.18 -1.19
N VAL A 116 6.58 -36.43 -2.36
CA VAL A 116 6.17 -35.83 -3.63
C VAL A 116 5.90 -36.94 -4.65
N ILE A 117 4.82 -36.79 -5.42
CA ILE A 117 4.49 -37.64 -6.58
C ILE A 117 4.96 -36.91 -7.84
N VAL A 118 6.15 -37.26 -8.34
CA VAL A 118 6.85 -36.52 -9.40
C VAL A 118 6.01 -36.39 -10.67
N GLU A 119 5.31 -37.45 -11.08
CA GLU A 119 4.38 -37.41 -12.23
C GLU A 119 3.41 -36.21 -12.17
N ARG A 120 2.93 -35.83 -10.98
CA ARG A 120 1.95 -34.77 -10.78
C ARG A 120 2.57 -33.37 -10.76
N THR A 121 3.86 -33.26 -10.50
CA THR A 121 4.57 -31.97 -10.53
C THR A 121 5.04 -31.57 -11.93
N ARG A 122 5.02 -32.50 -12.90
CA ARG A 122 5.53 -32.25 -14.28
C ARG A 122 4.79 -31.17 -15.07
N GLN A 123 3.55 -30.85 -14.69
CA GLN A 123 2.74 -29.79 -15.32
C GLN A 123 2.72 -28.51 -14.49
N GLN A 124 3.36 -28.50 -13.32
CA GLN A 124 3.46 -27.34 -12.45
C GLN A 124 4.61 -26.44 -12.90
N THR A 125 4.43 -25.15 -12.68
CA THR A 125 5.50 -24.15 -12.78
C THR A 125 6.56 -24.38 -11.70
N ASP A 126 7.76 -23.82 -11.88
CA ASP A 126 8.83 -23.95 -10.88
C ASP A 126 8.42 -23.45 -9.49
N GLU A 127 7.61 -22.39 -9.42
CA GLU A 127 7.14 -21.85 -8.14
C GLU A 127 6.09 -22.76 -7.47
N GLU A 128 5.19 -23.37 -8.24
CA GLU A 128 4.22 -24.34 -7.72
C GLU A 128 4.92 -25.58 -7.14
N VAL A 129 6.00 -26.06 -7.77
CA VAL A 129 6.83 -27.12 -7.20
C VAL A 129 7.48 -26.69 -5.88
N ARG A 130 8.06 -25.50 -5.83
CA ARG A 130 8.66 -24.96 -4.61
C ARG A 130 7.60 -24.79 -3.51
N ASN A 131 6.40 -24.36 -3.88
CA ASN A 131 5.26 -24.22 -2.98
C ASN A 131 4.83 -25.55 -2.38
N ASN A 132 4.84 -26.66 -3.13
CA ASN A 132 4.60 -27.98 -2.54
C ASN A 132 5.58 -28.25 -1.37
N VAL A 133 6.86 -27.92 -1.54
CA VAL A 133 7.85 -28.12 -0.46
C VAL A 133 7.61 -27.17 0.71
N ARG A 134 7.30 -25.88 0.46
CA ARG A 134 6.94 -24.92 1.51
C ARG A 134 5.74 -25.39 2.32
N HIS A 135 4.70 -25.84 1.62
CA HIS A 135 3.46 -26.35 2.18
C HIS A 135 3.73 -27.55 3.09
N GLU A 136 4.39 -28.59 2.56
CA GLU A 136 4.64 -29.81 3.34
C GLU A 136 5.61 -29.59 4.51
N LEU A 137 6.64 -28.78 4.33
CA LEU A 137 7.55 -28.44 5.43
C LEU A 137 6.81 -27.65 6.52
N THR A 138 5.89 -26.78 6.13
CA THR A 138 5.09 -26.00 7.07
C THR A 138 4.19 -26.89 7.93
N HIS A 139 3.62 -27.97 7.38
CA HIS A 139 2.91 -28.95 8.20
C HIS A 139 3.78 -29.55 9.31
N ILE A 140 5.05 -29.88 9.02
CA ILE A 140 5.98 -30.39 10.03
C ILE A 140 6.26 -29.33 11.11
N VAL A 141 6.55 -28.10 10.70
CA VAL A 141 6.82 -27.00 11.63
C VAL A 141 5.60 -26.66 12.48
N ALA A 142 4.41 -26.59 11.89
CA ALA A 142 3.17 -26.34 12.59
C ALA A 142 2.82 -27.47 13.56
N ALA A 143 3.05 -28.73 13.18
CA ALA A 143 2.89 -29.88 14.07
C ALA A 143 3.88 -29.85 15.23
N ASP A 144 5.15 -29.51 15.00
CA ASP A 144 6.15 -29.36 16.05
C ASP A 144 5.77 -28.26 17.05
N LEU A 145 5.43 -27.06 16.57
CA LEU A 145 5.08 -25.92 17.42
C LEU A 145 3.81 -26.15 18.23
N SER A 146 2.83 -26.87 17.65
CA SER A 146 1.54 -27.11 18.27
C SER A 146 1.40 -28.45 18.99
N GLU A 147 2.46 -29.25 19.06
CA GLU A 147 2.41 -30.66 19.48
C GLU A 147 1.31 -31.46 18.74
N ASN A 148 1.12 -31.15 17.45
CA ASN A 148 0.10 -31.72 16.56
C ASN A 148 -1.33 -31.55 17.11
N ARG A 149 -1.64 -30.39 17.71
CA ARG A 149 -2.96 -30.07 18.29
C ARG A 149 -3.76 -29.05 17.49
N LEU A 150 -3.22 -28.57 16.37
CA LEU A 150 -4.00 -27.79 15.41
C LEU A 150 -4.99 -28.68 14.68
N ASN A 151 -6.16 -28.14 14.38
CA ASN A 151 -7.14 -28.83 13.58
C ASN A 151 -6.76 -28.82 12.09
N THR A 152 -7.47 -29.60 11.29
CA THR A 152 -7.14 -29.78 9.87
C THR A 152 -7.25 -28.46 9.10
N GLY A 153 -8.32 -27.68 9.28
CA GLY A 153 -8.45 -26.39 8.59
C GLY A 153 -7.29 -25.43 8.88
N PHE A 154 -6.87 -25.26 10.14
CA PHE A 154 -5.74 -24.40 10.46
C PHE A 154 -4.39 -24.97 9.99
N GLN A 155 -4.20 -26.29 9.97
CA GLN A 155 -3.01 -26.90 9.37
C GLN A 155 -2.89 -26.55 7.88
N GLU A 156 -3.96 -26.75 7.11
CA GLU A 156 -4.02 -26.44 5.67
C GLU A 156 -3.90 -24.94 5.40
N GLY A 157 -4.54 -24.10 6.23
CA GLY A 157 -4.47 -22.65 6.09
C GLY A 157 -3.07 -22.09 6.34
N VAL A 158 -2.38 -22.58 7.39
CA VAL A 158 -1.01 -22.15 7.71
C VAL A 158 -0.03 -22.61 6.64
N ALA A 159 -0.17 -23.84 6.14
CA ALA A 159 0.66 -24.36 5.06
C ALA A 159 0.50 -23.55 3.77
N GLN A 160 -0.75 -23.23 3.39
CA GLN A 160 -1.01 -22.40 2.21
C GLN A 160 -0.54 -20.95 2.36
N TYR A 161 -0.58 -20.38 3.57
CA TYR A 161 -0.12 -19.00 3.78
C TYR A 161 1.39 -18.83 3.53
N LEU A 162 2.18 -19.90 3.68
CA LEU A 162 3.62 -19.92 3.39
C LEU A 162 3.95 -20.11 1.91
N GLU A 163 2.96 -20.40 1.07
CA GLU A 163 3.14 -20.45 -0.38
C GLU A 163 3.43 -19.04 -0.94
N ARG A 164 4.25 -18.96 -1.98
CA ARG A 164 4.46 -17.72 -2.74
C ARG A 164 3.41 -17.59 -3.84
N PRO A 165 3.12 -16.36 -4.32
CA PRO A 165 2.15 -16.15 -5.40
C PRO A 165 2.46 -17.00 -6.64
N ALA A 166 1.46 -17.79 -7.06
CA ALA A 166 1.48 -18.64 -8.24
C ALA A 166 0.12 -18.60 -8.94
N PRO A 167 -0.01 -19.00 -10.22
CA PRO A 167 -1.28 -18.97 -10.95
C PRO A 167 -2.46 -19.65 -10.23
N GLU A 168 -2.19 -20.70 -9.47
CA GLU A 168 -3.18 -21.40 -8.63
C GLU A 168 -3.89 -20.48 -7.61
N LEU A 169 -3.21 -19.44 -7.10
CA LEU A 169 -3.79 -18.51 -6.12
C LEU A 169 -5.02 -17.79 -6.67
N GLU A 170 -4.97 -17.35 -7.93
CA GLU A 170 -6.10 -16.64 -8.55
C GLU A 170 -7.34 -17.56 -8.67
N SER A 171 -7.12 -18.85 -8.96
CA SER A 171 -8.19 -19.85 -9.03
C SER A 171 -8.77 -20.16 -7.65
N LYS A 172 -7.91 -20.27 -6.61
CA LYS A 172 -8.31 -20.41 -5.20
C LYS A 172 -9.19 -19.23 -4.75
N ILE A 173 -8.80 -18.01 -5.06
CA ILE A 173 -9.54 -16.79 -4.70
C ILE A 173 -10.87 -16.68 -5.46
N ALA A 174 -10.91 -17.06 -6.73
CA ALA A 174 -12.17 -17.11 -7.50
C ALA A 174 -13.16 -18.12 -6.89
N ALA A 175 -12.68 -19.30 -6.49
CA ALA A 175 -13.51 -20.32 -5.84
C ALA A 175 -14.03 -19.86 -4.47
N LEU A 176 -13.19 -19.20 -3.66
CA LEU A 176 -13.61 -18.62 -2.38
C LEU A 176 -14.66 -17.53 -2.55
N ARG A 177 -14.48 -16.64 -3.53
CA ARG A 177 -15.48 -15.62 -3.87
C ARG A 177 -16.81 -16.26 -4.22
N GLN A 178 -16.79 -17.28 -5.08
CA GLN A 178 -18.01 -18.00 -5.44
C GLN A 178 -18.66 -18.68 -4.23
N ALA A 179 -17.88 -19.27 -3.32
CA ALA A 179 -18.40 -19.86 -2.10
C ALA A 179 -19.04 -18.82 -1.16
N ALA A 180 -18.40 -17.65 -1.00
CA ALA A 180 -18.92 -16.54 -0.21
C ALA A 180 -20.24 -16.00 -0.79
N ASP A 181 -20.28 -15.72 -2.09
CA ASP A 181 -21.46 -15.20 -2.79
C ASP A 181 -22.66 -16.17 -2.72
N GLN A 182 -22.38 -17.48 -2.64
CA GLN A 182 -23.38 -18.55 -2.57
C GLN A 182 -23.74 -18.96 -1.13
N GLY A 183 -23.14 -18.36 -0.11
CA GLY A 183 -23.37 -18.75 1.29
C GLY A 183 -22.93 -20.18 1.61
N ARG A 184 -21.87 -20.66 0.95
CA ARG A 184 -21.31 -22.02 1.11
C ARG A 184 -20.07 -22.08 1.99
N LEU A 185 -19.67 -20.98 2.60
CA LEU A 185 -18.56 -20.94 3.56
C LEU A 185 -18.86 -21.84 4.76
N LEU A 186 -17.82 -22.53 5.22
CA LEU A 186 -17.90 -23.44 6.35
C LEU A 186 -17.74 -22.65 7.65
N PRO A 187 -18.55 -22.91 8.69
CA PRO A 187 -18.24 -22.33 9.98
C PRO A 187 -16.88 -22.85 10.46
N TRP A 188 -16.08 -22.05 11.16
CA TRP A 188 -14.75 -22.45 11.64
C TRP A 188 -14.80 -23.68 12.57
N SER A 189 -15.96 -23.98 13.16
CA SER A 189 -16.21 -25.25 13.86
C SER A 189 -16.03 -26.49 13.00
N ALA A 190 -16.24 -26.39 11.69
CA ALA A 190 -16.06 -27.48 10.74
C ALA A 190 -14.58 -27.76 10.43
N PHE A 191 -13.66 -26.88 10.81
CA PHE A 191 -12.22 -27.09 10.61
C PHE A 191 -11.65 -28.26 11.43
N ASP A 192 -12.39 -28.69 12.48
CA ASP A 192 -12.08 -29.90 13.27
C ASP A 192 -12.44 -31.19 12.52
N ASP A 193 -13.31 -31.14 11.52
CA ASP A 193 -13.77 -32.30 10.78
C ASP A 193 -12.96 -32.48 9.49
N ARG A 194 -12.07 -33.48 9.53
CA ARG A 194 -11.21 -33.87 8.41
C ARG A 194 -12.03 -34.22 7.17
N ASP A 195 -13.17 -34.89 7.33
CA ASP A 195 -14.02 -35.29 6.21
C ASP A 195 -14.71 -34.08 5.59
N ALA A 196 -15.13 -33.11 6.40
CA ALA A 196 -15.69 -31.85 5.92
C ALA A 196 -14.68 -31.04 5.10
N ILE A 197 -13.42 -30.95 5.58
CA ILE A 197 -12.35 -30.24 4.87
C ILE A 197 -12.04 -30.92 3.54
N TYR A 198 -11.89 -32.24 3.49
CA TYR A 198 -11.52 -32.93 2.25
C TYR A 198 -12.69 -33.25 1.31
N ALA A 199 -13.95 -33.11 1.75
CA ALA A 199 -15.12 -33.32 0.90
C ALA A 199 -15.33 -32.21 -0.14
N ALA A 200 -14.90 -30.98 0.16
CA ALA A 200 -15.04 -29.82 -0.73
C ALA A 200 -13.76 -28.95 -0.70
N PRO A 201 -12.60 -29.48 -1.11
CA PRO A 201 -11.31 -28.79 -1.04
C PRO A 201 -11.30 -27.48 -1.85
N GLU A 202 -12.13 -27.37 -2.89
CA GLU A 202 -12.29 -26.14 -3.66
C GLU A 202 -12.92 -24.97 -2.86
N VAL A 203 -13.58 -25.28 -1.74
CA VAL A 203 -14.11 -24.28 -0.80
C VAL A 203 -13.24 -24.21 0.46
N SER A 204 -13.01 -25.35 1.10
CA SER A 204 -12.40 -25.42 2.42
C SER A 204 -10.94 -24.95 2.44
N TYR A 205 -10.16 -25.21 1.39
CA TYR A 205 -8.75 -24.82 1.33
C TYR A 205 -8.58 -23.31 1.19
N PRO A 206 -9.18 -22.63 0.19
CA PRO A 206 -9.03 -21.19 0.09
C PRO A 206 -9.72 -20.45 1.24
N GLU A 207 -10.78 -21.02 1.83
CA GLU A 207 -11.38 -20.50 3.06
C GLU A 207 -10.41 -20.57 4.25
N SER A 208 -9.75 -21.72 4.46
CA SER A 208 -8.73 -21.91 5.50
C SER A 208 -7.55 -20.95 5.32
N LEU A 209 -7.09 -20.76 4.08
CA LEU A 209 -6.07 -19.75 3.75
C LEU A 209 -6.55 -18.35 4.16
N SER A 210 -7.78 -17.97 3.83
CA SER A 210 -8.31 -16.65 4.16
C SER A 210 -8.46 -16.43 5.68
N ALA A 211 -8.82 -17.47 6.43
CA ALA A 211 -8.92 -17.42 7.88
C ALA A 211 -7.55 -17.15 8.52
N VAL A 212 -6.50 -17.84 8.07
CA VAL A 212 -5.12 -17.58 8.53
C VAL A 212 -4.62 -16.22 8.07
N ALA A 213 -4.89 -15.83 6.83
CA ALA A 213 -4.52 -14.52 6.31
C ALA A 213 -5.16 -13.38 7.13
N PHE A 214 -6.43 -13.53 7.54
CA PHE A 214 -7.10 -12.58 8.44
C PHE A 214 -6.41 -12.49 9.80
N LEU A 215 -6.10 -13.64 10.42
CA LEU A 215 -5.42 -13.67 11.71
C LEU A 215 -4.03 -13.03 11.66
N VAL A 216 -3.34 -13.14 10.53
CA VAL A 216 -2.06 -12.45 10.30
C VAL A 216 -2.28 -10.96 10.03
N ASP A 217 -3.20 -10.56 9.16
CA ASP A 217 -3.44 -9.15 8.82
C ASP A 217 -3.86 -8.31 10.05
N ARG A 218 -4.59 -8.94 10.97
CA ARG A 218 -5.09 -8.32 12.19
C ARG A 218 -3.98 -8.02 13.21
N ASP A 219 -3.14 -9.00 13.52
CA ASP A 219 -2.22 -8.96 14.67
C ASP A 219 -0.75 -9.31 14.35
N GLY A 220 -0.43 -9.52 13.07
CA GLY A 220 0.90 -9.84 12.57
C GLY A 220 1.26 -11.34 12.62
N PHE A 221 2.33 -11.71 11.92
CA PHE A 221 2.76 -13.11 11.80
C PHE A 221 3.28 -13.66 13.14
N ALA A 222 3.91 -12.82 13.98
CA ALA A 222 4.28 -13.18 15.35
C ALA A 222 3.11 -13.73 16.17
N LYS A 223 1.91 -13.14 16.00
CA LYS A 223 0.72 -13.58 16.72
C LYS A 223 0.24 -14.95 16.23
N LEU A 224 0.34 -15.22 14.93
CA LEU A 224 0.08 -16.54 14.38
C LEU A 224 1.04 -17.59 14.99
N ARG A 225 2.34 -17.28 15.09
CA ARG A 225 3.32 -18.18 15.75
C ARG A 225 2.98 -18.44 17.22
N GLU A 226 2.55 -17.40 17.94
CA GLU A 226 2.08 -17.53 19.31
C GLU A 226 0.87 -18.47 19.39
N PHE A 227 -0.10 -18.35 18.48
CA PHE A 227 -1.23 -19.26 18.38
C PHE A 227 -0.81 -20.72 18.19
N LEU A 228 0.15 -21.01 17.29
CA LEU A 228 0.67 -22.38 17.13
C LEU A 228 1.28 -22.90 18.43
N THR A 229 2.11 -22.08 19.09
CA THR A 229 2.80 -22.46 20.33
C THR A 229 1.85 -22.66 21.52
N VAL A 230 0.83 -21.79 21.64
CA VAL A 230 -0.19 -21.87 22.70
C VAL A 230 -1.11 -23.07 22.47
N SER A 231 -1.30 -23.51 21.22
CA SER A 231 -2.12 -24.67 20.88
C SER A 231 -1.61 -25.96 21.54
N ALA A 232 -0.29 -26.14 21.68
CA ALA A 232 0.32 -27.29 22.36
C ALA A 232 -0.23 -27.51 23.78
N ARG A 233 -0.58 -26.42 24.48
CA ARG A 233 -0.98 -26.43 25.90
C ARG A 233 -2.44 -26.05 26.12
N SER A 234 -3.24 -25.98 25.06
CA SER A 234 -4.65 -25.57 25.15
C SER A 234 -5.57 -26.78 25.05
N SER A 235 -6.78 -26.69 25.60
CA SER A 235 -7.74 -27.80 25.59
C SER A 235 -8.25 -28.15 24.19
N GLY A 236 -8.18 -27.20 23.26
CA GLY A 236 -8.51 -27.34 21.84
C GLY A 236 -8.29 -26.02 21.10
N TYR A 237 -8.51 -26.00 19.79
CA TYR A 237 -8.24 -24.83 18.94
C TYR A 237 -8.95 -23.56 19.40
N ARG A 238 -10.19 -23.69 19.92
CA ARG A 238 -10.96 -22.54 20.43
C ARG A 238 -10.29 -21.85 21.61
N SER A 239 -9.86 -22.65 22.58
CA SER A 239 -9.11 -22.14 23.74
C SER A 239 -7.77 -21.57 23.31
N ALA A 240 -7.12 -22.13 22.28
CA ALA A 240 -5.85 -21.62 21.78
C ALA A 240 -6.00 -20.25 21.10
N LEU A 241 -6.99 -20.08 20.21
CA LEU A 241 -7.29 -18.80 19.57
C LEU A 241 -7.65 -17.74 20.61
N GLU A 242 -8.52 -18.06 21.57
CA GLU A 242 -8.91 -17.12 22.62
C GLU A 242 -7.73 -16.68 23.47
N ARG A 243 -6.82 -17.60 23.80
CA ARG A 243 -5.61 -17.27 24.57
C ARG A 243 -4.61 -16.44 23.78
N ALA A 244 -4.45 -16.70 22.49
CA ALA A 244 -3.48 -15.98 21.65
C ALA A 244 -4.00 -14.58 21.28
N TYR A 245 -5.26 -14.49 20.84
CA TYR A 245 -5.87 -13.28 20.27
C TYR A 245 -6.73 -12.49 21.25
N GLY A 246 -6.97 -13.02 22.46
CA GLY A 246 -7.78 -12.36 23.49
C GLY A 246 -9.27 -12.23 23.15
N MET A 247 -9.76 -13.00 22.18
CA MET A 247 -11.13 -12.92 21.66
C MET A 247 -11.72 -14.31 21.41
N SER A 248 -13.04 -14.42 21.56
CA SER A 248 -13.71 -15.68 21.29
C SER A 248 -13.60 -16.04 19.80
N VAL A 249 -13.59 -17.35 19.48
CA VAL A 249 -13.57 -17.82 18.09
C VAL A 249 -14.76 -17.29 17.30
N THR A 250 -15.93 -17.17 17.93
CA THR A 250 -17.13 -16.65 17.28
C THR A 250 -16.97 -15.18 16.88
N ASP A 251 -16.32 -14.37 17.72
CA ASP A 251 -16.06 -12.97 17.38
C ASP A 251 -14.99 -12.85 16.29
N LEU A 252 -13.93 -13.66 16.36
CA LEU A 252 -12.91 -13.73 15.31
C LEU A 252 -13.48 -14.13 13.95
N GLU A 253 -14.35 -15.14 13.92
CA GLU A 253 -15.04 -15.60 12.72
C GLU A 253 -15.98 -14.53 12.15
N ALA A 254 -16.69 -13.80 13.02
CA ALA A 254 -17.55 -12.69 12.60
C ALA A 254 -16.74 -11.51 12.04
N GLU A 255 -15.59 -11.18 12.63
CA GLU A 255 -14.68 -10.17 12.10
C GLU A 255 -14.05 -10.61 10.77
N TRP A 256 -13.66 -11.89 10.64
CA TRP A 256 -13.16 -12.46 9.39
C TRP A 256 -14.19 -12.29 8.26
N LEU A 257 -15.47 -12.58 8.51
CA LEU A 257 -16.53 -12.38 7.51
C LEU A 257 -16.67 -10.92 7.07
N GLN A 258 -16.46 -9.96 7.98
CA GLN A 258 -16.48 -8.52 7.65
C GLN A 258 -15.24 -8.08 6.87
N TRP A 259 -14.10 -8.70 7.13
CA TRP A 259 -12.82 -8.44 6.47
C TRP A 259 -12.71 -9.07 5.07
N LEU A 260 -13.33 -10.24 4.88
CA LEU A 260 -13.23 -11.07 3.68
C LEU A 260 -13.49 -10.32 2.35
N PRO A 261 -14.46 -9.40 2.22
CA PRO A 261 -14.64 -8.63 0.98
C PRO A 261 -13.41 -7.84 0.55
N GLY A 262 -12.68 -7.25 1.51
CA GLY A 262 -11.44 -6.51 1.26
C GLY A 262 -10.34 -7.45 0.76
N TYR A 263 -10.17 -8.59 1.43
CA TYR A 263 -9.27 -9.65 0.98
C TYR A 263 -9.56 -10.06 -0.45
N LEU A 264 -10.82 -10.37 -0.78
CA LEU A 264 -11.23 -10.78 -2.12
C LEU A 264 -11.02 -9.68 -3.18
N SER A 265 -11.14 -8.40 -2.82
CA SER A 265 -10.95 -7.26 -3.74
C SER A 265 -9.49 -6.96 -4.13
N GLY A 266 -8.53 -7.73 -3.60
CA GLY A 266 -7.11 -7.59 -3.93
C GLY A 266 -6.18 -7.71 -2.73
N GLY A 267 -6.71 -7.67 -1.51
CA GLY A 267 -5.91 -7.83 -0.28
C GLY A 267 -5.14 -9.16 -0.22
N TYR A 268 -5.61 -10.21 -0.89
CA TYR A 268 -4.90 -11.49 -0.99
C TYR A 268 -3.53 -11.43 -1.67
N LYS A 269 -3.22 -10.34 -2.37
CA LYS A 269 -1.92 -10.12 -3.02
C LYS A 269 -0.86 -9.58 -2.07
N ILE A 270 -1.28 -9.15 -0.88
CA ILE A 270 -0.39 -8.62 0.15
C ILE A 270 -0.14 -9.74 1.16
N SER A 271 1.12 -10.11 1.34
CA SER A 271 1.54 -11.13 2.31
C SER A 271 2.51 -10.51 3.31
N ALA A 272 2.37 -10.89 4.58
CA ALA A 272 3.33 -10.52 5.61
C ALA A 272 4.74 -11.08 5.33
N LEU A 273 4.85 -12.12 4.50
CA LEU A 273 6.09 -12.80 4.16
C LEU A 273 6.84 -12.16 2.98
N ASP A 274 6.21 -11.20 2.30
CA ASP A 274 6.79 -10.41 1.23
C ASP A 274 7.02 -8.97 1.70
N SER A 275 8.05 -8.31 1.19
CA SER A 275 8.24 -6.87 1.43
C SER A 275 7.07 -6.09 0.82
N TYR A 276 6.47 -5.18 1.59
CA TYR A 276 5.38 -4.34 1.10
C TYR A 276 5.78 -3.52 -0.14
N ASP A 277 4.97 -3.57 -1.20
CA ASP A 277 5.26 -2.85 -2.43
C ASP A 277 4.75 -1.40 -2.37
N LEU A 278 5.69 -0.45 -2.33
CA LEU A 278 5.43 0.99 -2.35
C LEU A 278 5.35 1.58 -3.78
N SER A 279 5.35 0.75 -4.83
CA SER A 279 5.32 1.21 -6.23
C SER A 279 4.12 2.09 -6.56
N TYR A 280 2.93 1.73 -6.06
CA TYR A 280 1.71 2.51 -6.30
C TYR A 280 1.79 3.91 -5.69
N ALA A 281 2.25 4.02 -4.43
CA ALA A 281 2.46 5.30 -3.77
C ALA A 281 3.51 6.17 -4.48
N ARG A 282 4.61 5.56 -4.95
CA ARG A 282 5.62 6.26 -5.77
C ARG A 282 4.99 6.81 -7.06
N GLY A 283 4.19 6.01 -7.75
CA GLY A 283 3.46 6.44 -8.95
C GLY A 283 2.53 7.63 -8.70
N LEU A 284 1.83 7.67 -7.56
CA LEU A 284 0.97 8.81 -7.19
C LEU A 284 1.78 10.10 -6.97
N LEU A 285 2.95 10.01 -6.32
CA LEU A 285 3.86 11.15 -6.14
C LEU A 285 4.42 11.65 -7.47
N GLU A 286 4.85 10.73 -8.34
CA GLU A 286 5.31 11.03 -9.70
C GLU A 286 4.23 11.71 -10.53
N GLN A 287 2.95 11.42 -10.29
CA GLN A 287 1.79 12.07 -10.90
C GLN A 287 1.36 13.37 -10.20
N GLY A 288 1.92 13.67 -9.01
CA GLY A 288 1.65 14.89 -8.27
C GLY A 288 0.33 14.84 -7.53
N ASN A 289 -0.24 13.66 -7.41
CA ASN A 289 -1.44 13.41 -6.64
C ASN A 289 -1.07 13.21 -5.17
N TYR A 290 -0.54 14.26 -4.56
CA TYR A 290 -0.05 14.25 -3.19
C TYR A 290 -1.10 13.82 -2.16
N PRO A 291 -2.38 14.26 -2.24
CA PRO A 291 -3.40 13.80 -1.29
C PRO A 291 -3.67 12.30 -1.37
N ALA A 292 -3.73 11.73 -2.58
CA ALA A 292 -3.92 10.29 -2.74
C ALA A 292 -2.69 9.51 -2.27
N ALA A 293 -1.49 10.00 -2.59
CA ALA A 293 -0.24 9.40 -2.12
C ALA A 293 -0.17 9.37 -0.58
N ALA A 294 -0.51 10.48 0.08
CA ALA A 294 -0.53 10.55 1.54
C ALA A 294 -1.53 9.55 2.15
N SER A 295 -2.74 9.46 1.60
CA SER A 295 -3.75 8.51 2.07
C SER A 295 -3.34 7.04 1.87
N GLU A 296 -2.72 6.70 0.74
CA GLU A 296 -2.18 5.37 0.49
C GLU A 296 -1.06 5.05 1.50
N LEU A 297 -0.15 5.99 1.71
CA LEU A 297 0.99 5.82 2.61
C LEU A 297 0.57 5.71 4.08
N ASP A 298 -0.51 6.38 4.50
CA ASP A 298 -1.09 6.18 5.84
C ASP A 298 -1.54 4.74 6.06
N GLN A 299 -2.20 4.14 5.05
CA GLN A 299 -2.63 2.75 5.11
C GLN A 299 -1.43 1.79 5.09
N ALA A 300 -0.47 2.03 4.18
CA ALA A 300 0.75 1.24 4.07
C ALA A 300 1.58 1.27 5.36
N ILE A 301 1.81 2.45 5.95
CA ILE A 301 2.56 2.60 7.20
C ILE A 301 1.85 1.87 8.34
N GLY A 302 0.52 2.00 8.44
CA GLY A 302 -0.26 1.28 9.43
C GLY A 302 -0.15 -0.24 9.27
N TRP A 303 -0.17 -0.74 8.04
CA TRP A 303 -0.01 -2.16 7.75
C TRP A 303 1.42 -2.65 8.05
N ILE A 304 2.45 -1.93 7.60
CA ILE A 304 3.87 -2.25 7.83
C ILE A 304 4.17 -2.26 9.33
N ALA A 305 3.65 -1.31 10.09
CA ALA A 305 3.84 -1.25 11.54
C ALA A 305 3.24 -2.47 12.26
N ARG A 306 2.07 -2.96 11.82
CA ARG A 306 1.48 -4.20 12.36
C ARG A 306 2.32 -5.44 12.05
N HIS A 307 3.02 -5.44 10.93
CA HIS A 307 3.85 -6.56 10.45
C HIS A 307 5.35 -6.31 10.62
N ALA A 308 5.74 -5.48 11.59
CA ALA A 308 7.14 -5.06 11.77
C ALA A 308 8.12 -6.23 12.07
N ASP A 309 7.62 -7.40 12.47
CA ASP A 309 8.47 -8.58 12.72
C ASP A 309 8.91 -9.29 11.43
N THR A 310 8.18 -9.10 10.33
CA THR A 310 8.50 -9.68 9.02
C THR A 310 8.86 -8.64 7.98
N GLN A 311 8.48 -7.38 8.17
CA GLN A 311 8.77 -6.30 7.24
C GLN A 311 10.19 -5.71 7.44
N PRO A 312 10.97 -5.51 6.37
CA PRO A 312 12.28 -4.89 6.49
C PRO A 312 12.20 -3.43 6.99
N LEU A 313 13.14 -3.04 7.85
CA LEU A 313 13.19 -1.69 8.44
C LEU A 313 13.30 -0.59 7.38
N GLU A 314 13.99 -0.88 6.28
CA GLU A 314 14.16 0.02 5.15
C GLU A 314 12.85 0.34 4.42
N VAL A 315 11.90 -0.61 4.36
CA VAL A 315 10.58 -0.40 3.73
C VAL A 315 9.74 0.54 4.58
N ALA A 316 9.73 0.36 5.90
CA ALA A 316 9.07 1.27 6.83
C ALA A 316 9.66 2.68 6.74
N ALA A 317 10.99 2.80 6.73
CA ALA A 317 11.67 4.09 6.59
C ALA A 317 11.40 4.76 5.24
N GLU A 318 11.29 3.98 4.16
CA GLU A 318 10.91 4.50 2.85
C GLU A 318 9.48 5.03 2.84
N ALA A 319 8.52 4.28 3.37
CA ALA A 319 7.12 4.69 3.43
C ALA A 319 6.95 6.04 4.17
N GLU A 320 7.63 6.22 5.30
CA GLU A 320 7.63 7.49 6.05
C GLU A 320 8.25 8.65 5.26
N ARG A 321 9.35 8.41 4.53
CA ARG A 321 9.96 9.43 3.65
C ARG A 321 9.01 9.83 2.53
N LEU A 322 8.38 8.86 1.87
CA LEU A 322 7.40 9.13 0.80
C LEU A 322 6.20 9.91 1.36
N LYS A 323 5.76 9.62 2.59
CA LYS A 323 4.66 10.34 3.23
C LYS A 323 5.03 11.79 3.49
N ALA A 324 6.21 12.03 4.05
CA ALA A 324 6.72 13.38 4.25
C ALA A 324 6.84 14.16 2.92
N GLN A 325 7.24 13.48 1.84
CA GLN A 325 7.26 14.06 0.49
C GLN A 325 5.85 14.43 0.01
N ALA A 326 4.85 13.56 0.22
CA ALA A 326 3.45 13.84 -0.10
C ALA A 326 2.93 15.07 0.67
N GLU A 327 3.17 15.14 1.97
CA GLU A 327 2.74 16.26 2.81
C GLU A 327 3.42 17.58 2.42
N GLU A 328 4.71 17.57 2.07
CA GLU A 328 5.39 18.76 1.52
C GLU A 328 4.76 19.19 0.19
N GLY A 329 4.43 18.24 -0.71
CA GLY A 329 3.74 18.54 -1.98
C GLY A 329 2.33 19.12 -1.81
N MET A 330 1.56 18.65 -0.82
CA MET A 330 0.27 19.24 -0.45
C MET A 330 0.45 20.67 0.06
N ARG A 331 1.42 20.91 0.94
CA ARG A 331 1.74 22.26 1.43
C ARG A 331 2.18 23.18 0.31
N ALA A 332 3.04 22.71 -0.60
CA ALA A 332 3.50 23.46 -1.76
C ALA A 332 2.33 23.89 -2.66
N THR A 333 1.40 22.96 -2.91
CA THR A 333 0.17 23.21 -3.68
C THR A 333 -0.69 24.27 -3.02
N GLN A 334 -0.91 24.19 -1.70
CA GLN A 334 -1.70 25.18 -0.97
C GLN A 334 -1.08 26.58 -1.03
N ILE A 335 0.25 26.68 -0.88
CA ILE A 335 0.97 27.95 -0.97
C ILE A 335 0.82 28.55 -2.38
N ALA A 336 0.90 27.74 -3.43
CA ALA A 336 0.70 28.18 -4.81
C ALA A 336 -0.73 28.68 -5.06
N GLU A 337 -1.74 28.00 -4.51
CA GLU A 337 -3.13 28.47 -4.57
C GLU A 337 -3.33 29.79 -3.84
N ASP A 338 -2.71 29.95 -2.66
CA ASP A 338 -2.79 31.20 -1.90
C ASP A 338 -2.06 32.33 -2.62
N ALA A 339 -0.96 32.05 -3.34
CA ALA A 339 -0.30 33.01 -4.21
C ALA A 339 -1.24 33.50 -5.33
N ARG A 340 -1.98 32.57 -5.96
CA ARG A 340 -2.99 32.91 -6.97
C ARG A 340 -4.10 33.79 -6.39
N LYS A 341 -4.63 33.45 -5.21
CA LYS A 341 -5.66 34.27 -4.53
C LYS A 341 -5.14 35.66 -4.17
N ALA A 342 -3.90 35.77 -3.70
CA ALA A 342 -3.27 37.05 -3.40
C ALA A 342 -3.16 37.92 -4.67
N LEU A 343 -2.76 37.33 -5.80
CA LEU A 343 -2.76 38.01 -7.10
C LEU A 343 -4.15 38.51 -7.51
N GLU A 344 -5.18 37.69 -7.37
CA GLU A 344 -6.57 38.06 -7.69
C GLU A 344 -7.09 39.21 -6.81
N SER A 345 -6.59 39.31 -5.58
CA SER A 345 -6.91 40.42 -4.67
C SER A 345 -6.07 41.68 -4.88
N GLY A 346 -5.09 41.67 -5.79
CA GLY A 346 -4.17 42.80 -6.03
C GLY A 346 -3.11 42.99 -4.93
N ASP A 347 -2.88 41.96 -4.10
CA ASP A 347 -1.82 41.92 -3.09
C ASP A 347 -0.54 41.32 -3.67
N TYR A 348 0.15 42.13 -4.48
CA TYR A 348 1.36 41.71 -5.18
C TYR A 348 2.53 41.37 -4.26
N GLU A 349 2.64 42.03 -3.09
CA GLU A 349 3.71 41.76 -2.13
C GLU A 349 3.52 40.40 -1.47
N ARG A 350 2.30 40.10 -1.02
CA ARG A 350 1.99 38.79 -0.45
C ARG A 350 2.14 37.69 -1.49
N ALA A 351 1.65 37.92 -2.72
CA ALA A 351 1.81 36.99 -3.82
C ALA A 351 3.29 36.66 -4.08
N ARG A 352 4.17 37.67 -4.14
CA ARG A 352 5.61 37.49 -4.34
C ARG A 352 6.25 36.57 -3.30
N GLN A 353 5.91 36.78 -2.04
CA GLN A 353 6.42 35.95 -0.93
C GLN A 353 5.95 34.50 -1.06
N LEU A 354 4.65 34.30 -1.34
CA LEU A 354 4.06 32.97 -1.49
C LEU A 354 4.63 32.21 -2.69
N ILE A 355 4.86 32.88 -3.83
CA ILE A 355 5.51 32.27 -5.00
C ILE A 355 6.89 31.74 -4.63
N GLY A 356 7.71 32.54 -3.93
CA GLY A 356 9.04 32.11 -3.48
C GLY A 356 8.98 30.91 -2.52
N GLN A 357 8.01 30.89 -1.61
CA GLN A 357 7.79 29.77 -0.69
C GLN A 357 7.35 28.50 -1.44
N ALA A 358 6.44 28.62 -2.40
CA ALA A 358 5.98 27.50 -3.23
C ALA A 358 7.14 26.89 -4.01
N ARG A 359 7.98 27.71 -4.67
CA ARG A 359 9.16 27.23 -5.40
C ARG A 359 10.14 26.47 -4.50
N LEU A 360 10.41 27.00 -3.30
CA LEU A 360 11.29 26.32 -2.34
C LEU A 360 10.70 24.97 -1.92
N SER A 361 9.39 24.92 -1.70
CA SER A 361 8.70 23.71 -1.25
C SER A 361 8.65 22.63 -2.34
N PHE A 362 8.25 22.98 -3.55
CA PHE A 362 8.32 22.10 -4.72
C PHE A 362 9.76 21.66 -5.04
N GLY A 363 10.73 22.56 -4.91
CA GLY A 363 12.15 22.26 -5.11
C GLY A 363 12.72 21.23 -4.13
N ARG A 364 12.24 21.20 -2.87
CA ARG A 364 12.67 20.18 -1.88
C ARG A 364 12.24 18.78 -2.25
N ILE A 365 11.12 18.65 -2.96
CA ILE A 365 10.58 17.36 -3.42
C ILE A 365 10.91 17.08 -4.89
N GLY A 366 11.69 17.95 -5.53
CA GLY A 366 12.10 17.81 -6.94
C GLY A 366 10.95 17.91 -7.95
N ASP A 367 9.81 18.51 -7.60
CA ASP A 367 8.69 18.68 -8.51
C ASP A 367 8.80 20.02 -9.27
N THR A 368 8.86 19.95 -10.59
CA THR A 368 8.99 21.11 -11.48
C THR A 368 7.70 21.44 -12.24
N ARG A 369 6.62 20.68 -12.05
CA ARG A 369 5.38 20.83 -12.83
C ARG A 369 4.71 22.19 -12.67
N GLN A 370 4.86 22.79 -11.49
CA GLN A 370 4.28 24.10 -11.19
C GLN A 370 5.19 25.27 -11.60
N ASP A 371 6.40 25.01 -12.10
CA ASP A 371 7.36 26.09 -12.42
C ASP A 371 6.78 27.08 -13.44
N VAL A 372 6.18 26.57 -14.52
CA VAL A 372 5.58 27.43 -15.55
C VAL A 372 4.44 28.28 -14.99
N ALA A 373 3.60 27.71 -14.11
CA ALA A 373 2.50 28.45 -13.50
C ALA A 373 3.03 29.54 -12.54
N LEU A 374 4.03 29.20 -11.74
CA LEU A 374 4.69 30.14 -10.81
C LEU A 374 5.45 31.25 -11.55
N ASP A 375 6.06 30.96 -12.71
CA ASP A 375 6.66 31.96 -13.59
C ASP A 375 5.61 32.96 -14.08
N VAL A 376 4.43 32.48 -14.51
CA VAL A 376 3.32 33.35 -14.92
C VAL A 376 2.84 34.23 -13.76
N TYR A 377 2.76 33.66 -12.56
CA TYR A 377 2.38 34.42 -11.36
C TYR A 377 3.40 35.51 -11.05
N GLU A 378 4.69 35.20 -11.14
CA GLU A 378 5.78 36.14 -10.91
C GLU A 378 5.75 37.29 -11.93
N GLN A 379 5.52 36.99 -13.21
CA GLN A 379 5.36 38.03 -14.24
C GLN A 379 4.17 38.95 -13.96
N ARG A 380 3.05 38.41 -13.45
CA ARG A 380 1.90 39.22 -13.04
C ARG A 380 2.22 40.11 -11.84
N VAL A 381 2.94 39.60 -10.84
CA VAL A 381 3.43 40.40 -9.71
C VAL A 381 4.28 41.57 -10.22
N LEU A 382 5.28 41.31 -11.07
CA LEU A 382 6.18 42.35 -11.59
C LEU A 382 5.41 43.46 -12.32
N ARG A 383 4.44 43.08 -13.17
CA ARG A 383 3.57 44.06 -13.85
C ARG A 383 2.72 44.86 -12.87
N GLY A 384 2.13 44.21 -11.87
CA GLY A 384 1.31 44.86 -10.84
C GLY A 384 2.08 45.85 -9.97
N VAL A 385 3.30 45.49 -9.57
CA VAL A 385 4.21 46.38 -8.83
C VAL A 385 4.58 47.58 -9.68
N ALA A 386 5.00 47.38 -10.93
CA ALA A 386 5.34 48.48 -11.84
C ALA A 386 4.15 49.42 -12.12
N ALA A 387 2.93 48.88 -12.28
CA ALA A 387 1.72 49.68 -12.41
C ALA A 387 1.42 50.51 -11.14
N SER A 388 1.72 49.95 -9.97
CA SER A 388 1.56 50.62 -8.68
C SER A 388 2.55 51.77 -8.49
N GLU A 389 3.81 51.57 -8.87
CA GLU A 389 4.82 52.63 -8.90
C GLU A 389 4.42 53.77 -9.85
N ARG A 390 3.88 53.44 -11.03
CA ARG A 390 3.34 54.46 -11.97
C ARG A 390 2.19 55.25 -11.35
N LEU A 391 1.28 54.61 -10.61
CA LEU A 391 0.18 55.31 -9.93
C LEU A 391 0.70 56.24 -8.82
N ILE A 392 1.74 55.84 -8.09
CA ILE A 392 2.41 56.69 -7.11
C ILE A 392 3.06 57.89 -7.81
N GLN A 393 3.80 57.66 -8.89
CA GLN A 393 4.41 58.72 -9.69
C GLN A 393 3.37 59.71 -10.25
N ALA A 394 2.22 59.21 -10.71
CA ALA A 394 1.11 60.05 -11.17
C ALA A 394 0.60 60.98 -10.05
N ASN A 395 0.49 60.48 -8.82
CA ASN A 395 0.11 61.29 -7.65
C ASN A 395 1.17 62.36 -7.33
N GLU A 396 2.46 62.04 -7.42
CA GLU A 396 3.55 63.01 -7.20
C GLU A 396 3.55 64.12 -8.26
N LEU A 397 3.41 63.75 -9.55
CA LEU A 397 3.28 64.70 -10.65
C LEU A 397 2.07 65.63 -10.43
N ALA A 398 0.94 65.08 -9.98
CA ALA A 398 -0.24 65.86 -9.63
C ALA A 398 0.02 66.88 -8.50
N ARG A 399 0.77 66.48 -7.46
CA ARG A 399 1.18 67.39 -6.36
C ARG A 399 2.09 68.51 -6.85
N SER A 400 2.93 68.23 -7.85
CA SER A 400 3.80 69.24 -8.50
C SER A 400 3.10 70.07 -9.59
N LEU A 401 1.77 70.01 -9.68
CA LEU A 401 0.93 70.71 -10.66
C LEU A 401 1.18 70.34 -12.13
N ARG A 402 1.87 69.22 -12.41
CA ARG A 402 2.15 68.71 -13.75
C ARG A 402 1.00 67.85 -14.28
N TYR A 403 -0.19 68.43 -14.36
CA TYR A 403 -1.44 67.70 -14.61
C TYR A 403 -1.47 66.85 -15.90
N PRO A 404 -0.99 67.33 -17.07
CA PRO A 404 -1.02 66.53 -18.29
C PRO A 404 -0.18 65.25 -18.19
N GLN A 405 1.00 65.35 -17.55
CA GLN A 405 1.91 64.22 -17.35
C GLN A 405 1.33 63.25 -16.31
N ALA A 406 0.80 63.76 -15.19
CA ALA A 406 0.11 62.96 -14.19
C ALA A 406 -1.04 62.15 -14.78
N ARG A 407 -1.82 62.77 -15.68
CA ARG A 407 -2.94 62.12 -16.38
C ARG A 407 -2.48 60.96 -17.26
N ALA A 408 -1.48 61.20 -18.11
CA ALA A 408 -0.93 60.16 -18.99
C ALA A 408 -0.36 58.97 -18.19
N THR A 409 0.36 59.24 -17.10
CA THR A 409 0.88 58.19 -16.21
C THR A 409 -0.23 57.42 -15.50
N ALA A 410 -1.29 58.09 -15.03
CA ALA A 410 -2.45 57.45 -14.42
C ALA A 410 -3.22 56.56 -15.42
N ASP A 411 -3.36 56.98 -16.69
CA ASP A 411 -3.98 56.17 -17.75
C ASP A 411 -3.18 54.89 -18.04
N LEU A 412 -1.85 54.98 -18.10
CA LEU A 412 -0.99 53.79 -18.27
C LEU A 412 -1.11 52.82 -17.09
N ALA A 413 -1.15 53.33 -15.85
CA ALA A 413 -1.37 52.50 -14.67
C ALA A 413 -2.77 51.82 -14.71
N ALA A 414 -3.81 52.57 -15.07
CA ALA A 414 -5.18 52.05 -15.18
C ALA A 414 -5.28 50.94 -16.25
N GLN A 415 -4.64 51.10 -17.42
CA GLN A 415 -4.61 50.08 -18.46
C GLN A 415 -3.97 48.78 -17.97
N GLU A 416 -2.86 48.87 -17.24
CA GLU A 416 -2.20 47.69 -16.68
C GLU A 416 -3.05 47.01 -15.59
N PHE A 417 -3.66 47.77 -14.66
CA PHE A 417 -4.54 47.19 -13.66
C PHE A 417 -5.76 46.52 -14.30
N ALA A 418 -6.33 47.11 -15.35
CA ALA A 418 -7.40 46.48 -16.12
C ALA A 418 -6.95 45.16 -16.77
N ALA A 419 -5.75 45.12 -17.37
CA ALA A 419 -5.19 43.91 -17.97
C ALA A 419 -4.86 42.82 -16.93
N LEU A 420 -4.56 43.21 -15.69
CA LEU A 420 -4.32 42.30 -14.57
C LEU A 420 -5.60 41.87 -13.85
N GLY A 421 -6.74 42.54 -14.12
CA GLY A 421 -8.01 42.31 -13.43
C GLY A 421 -8.11 42.93 -12.02
N ASP A 422 -7.16 43.81 -11.64
CA ASP A 422 -7.13 44.48 -10.34
C ASP A 422 -8.13 45.64 -10.29
N GLN A 423 -9.38 45.33 -9.94
CA GLN A 423 -10.48 46.29 -9.92
C GLN A 423 -10.31 47.41 -8.90
N LEU A 424 -9.69 47.11 -7.76
CA LEU A 424 -9.50 48.09 -6.69
C LEU A 424 -8.53 49.19 -7.15
N ARG A 425 -7.35 48.81 -7.64
CA ARG A 425 -6.35 49.79 -8.09
C ARG A 425 -6.74 50.44 -9.41
N LEU A 426 -7.45 49.73 -10.28
CA LEU A 426 -8.08 50.32 -11.47
C LEU A 426 -9.02 51.47 -11.08
N THR A 427 -9.91 51.24 -10.12
CA THR A 427 -10.85 52.26 -9.63
C THR A 427 -10.10 53.46 -9.06
N ASN A 428 -9.05 53.23 -8.28
CA ASN A 428 -8.21 54.29 -7.72
C ASN A 428 -7.51 55.13 -8.81
N ALA A 429 -6.97 54.48 -9.85
CA ALA A 429 -6.32 55.16 -10.97
C ALA A 429 -7.32 56.00 -11.78
N LEU A 430 -8.52 55.46 -12.03
CA LEU A 430 -9.59 56.18 -12.72
C LEU A 430 -10.13 57.36 -11.89
N ALA A 431 -10.27 57.20 -10.58
CA ALA A 431 -10.67 58.27 -9.67
C ALA A 431 -9.63 59.41 -9.65
N LEU A 432 -8.33 59.07 -9.60
CA LEU A 432 -7.26 60.05 -9.73
C LEU A 432 -7.38 60.79 -11.06
N ARG A 433 -7.55 60.09 -12.18
CA ARG A 433 -7.71 60.70 -13.51
C ARG A 433 -8.87 61.71 -13.55
N GLN A 434 -10.05 61.32 -13.05
CA GLN A 434 -11.21 62.21 -13.00
C GLN A 434 -10.95 63.47 -12.14
N SER A 435 -10.22 63.32 -11.03
CA SER A 435 -9.84 64.45 -10.19
C SER A 435 -8.89 65.43 -10.91
N LEU A 436 -7.95 64.91 -11.71
CA LEU A 436 -7.01 65.71 -12.50
C LEU A 436 -7.74 66.49 -13.60
N ASP A 437 -8.66 65.84 -14.31
CA ASP A 437 -9.47 66.47 -15.36
C ASP A 437 -10.31 67.65 -14.82
N SER A 438 -10.82 67.54 -13.59
CA SER A 438 -11.57 68.61 -12.93
C SER A 438 -10.66 69.78 -12.53
N ARG A 439 -9.47 69.50 -11.96
CA ARG A 439 -8.50 70.53 -11.56
C ARG A 439 -7.92 71.27 -12.75
N GLN A 440 -7.60 70.56 -13.83
CA GLN A 440 -7.06 71.17 -15.05
C GLN A 440 -8.08 72.08 -15.72
N ARG A 441 -9.37 71.69 -15.77
CA ARG A 441 -10.46 72.55 -16.26
C ARG A 441 -10.62 73.81 -15.41
N LEU A 442 -10.55 73.69 -14.09
CA LEU A 442 -10.66 74.82 -13.18
C LEU A 442 -9.48 75.79 -13.31
N ALA A 443 -8.25 75.27 -13.42
CA ALA A 443 -7.06 76.07 -13.70
C ALA A 443 -7.14 76.79 -15.05
N GLY A 444 -7.59 76.10 -16.10
CA GLY A 444 -7.82 76.69 -17.42
C GLY A 444 -8.88 77.81 -17.40
N ALA A 445 -9.99 77.60 -16.68
CA ALA A 445 -11.02 78.62 -16.50
C ALA A 445 -10.49 79.85 -15.74
N LEU A 446 -9.72 79.64 -14.67
CA LEU A 446 -9.08 80.73 -13.91
C LEU A 446 -8.10 81.53 -14.76
N LEU A 447 -7.26 80.85 -15.58
CA LEU A 447 -6.35 81.51 -16.50
C LEU A 447 -7.08 82.32 -17.57
N MET A 448 -8.21 81.82 -18.09
CA MET A 448 -9.05 82.59 -19.02
C MET A 448 -9.66 83.83 -18.35
N VAL A 449 -10.19 83.71 -17.13
CA VAL A 449 -10.72 84.86 -16.37
C VAL A 449 -9.62 85.88 -16.07
N ALA A 450 -8.43 85.43 -15.65
CA ALA A 450 -7.29 86.31 -15.40
C ALA A 450 -6.79 86.99 -16.69
N GLY A 451 -6.77 86.27 -17.82
CA GLY A 451 -6.42 86.81 -19.13
C GLY A 451 -7.41 87.87 -19.60
N LEU A 452 -8.72 87.61 -19.45
CA LEU A 452 -9.78 88.58 -19.74
C LEU A 452 -9.67 89.82 -18.86
N ALA A 453 -9.43 89.65 -17.55
CA ALA A 453 -9.23 90.76 -16.62
C ALA A 453 -7.97 91.59 -16.97
N GLY A 454 -6.87 90.93 -17.33
CA GLY A 454 -5.63 91.58 -17.78
C GLY A 454 -5.81 92.37 -19.08
N ALA A 455 -6.55 91.82 -20.04
CA ALA A 455 -6.91 92.52 -21.28
C ALA A 455 -7.78 93.76 -21.00
N LEU A 456 -8.75 93.65 -20.08
CA LEU A 456 -9.57 94.77 -19.63
C LEU A 456 -8.74 95.88 -18.96
N LEU A 457 -7.81 95.50 -18.07
CA LEU A 457 -6.90 96.42 -17.40
C LEU A 457 -5.94 97.10 -18.40
N SER A 458 -5.44 96.40 -19.42
CA SER A 458 -4.63 96.98 -20.49
C SER A 458 -5.42 97.98 -21.34
N LEU A 459 -6.70 97.71 -21.61
CA LEU A 459 -7.57 98.64 -22.33
C LEU A 459 -7.82 99.92 -21.52
N ILE A 460 -8.05 99.79 -20.20
CA ILE A 460 -8.17 100.93 -19.29
C ILE A 460 -6.85 101.69 -19.17
N GLY A 461 -5.70 101.00 -19.07
CA GLY A 461 -4.38 101.62 -18.99
C GLY A 461 -4.01 102.45 -20.22
N ARG A 462 -4.42 102.01 -21.43
CA ARG A 462 -4.27 102.81 -22.67
C ARG A 462 -5.09 104.09 -22.66
N PHE A 463 -6.22 104.13 -21.96
CA PHE A 463 -7.02 105.35 -21.76
C PHE A 463 -6.33 106.37 -20.84
N PHE A 464 -5.36 105.95 -20.01
CA PHE A 464 -4.62 106.81 -19.08
C PHE A 464 -3.17 107.13 -19.52
N GLN A 465 -2.70 106.65 -20.69
CA GLN A 465 -1.41 107.07 -21.24
C GLN A 465 -1.50 108.50 -21.78
N ARG A 466 -0.87 109.45 -21.07
CA ARG A 466 -0.65 110.82 -21.56
C ARG A 466 0.26 110.78 -22.80
N PRO A 467 -0.02 111.55 -23.86
CA PRO A 467 0.85 111.63 -25.02
C PRO A 467 2.23 112.14 -24.60
N ALA A 468 3.28 111.46 -25.08
CA ALA A 468 4.65 111.92 -24.93
C ALA A 468 4.80 113.24 -25.69
N GLU A 469 5.27 114.28 -24.98
CA GLU A 469 5.65 115.55 -25.60
C GLU A 469 6.81 115.30 -26.58
N VAL A 470 6.57 115.63 -27.83
CA VAL A 470 7.58 115.72 -28.88
C VAL A 470 8.31 117.05 -28.68
N TRP A 471 9.62 117.01 -28.44
CA TRP A 471 10.54 118.12 -28.62
C TRP A 471 11.66 117.70 -29.56
#